data_AF-A0A965D8H8-F1
#
_entry.id   AF-A0A965D8H8-F1
#
_cell.length_a   1.000
_cell.length_b   1.000
_cell.length_c   1.000
_cell.angle_alpha   90.00
_cell.angle_beta   90.00
_cell.angle_gamma   90.00
#
_symmetry.space_group_name_H-M   'P 1'
#
loop_
_entity.id
_entity.type
_entity.pdbx_description
1 polymer ?
#
loop_
_entity_poly.entity_id
_entity_poly.type
_entity_poly.pdbx_seq_one_letter_code
_entity_poly.pdbx_strand_id
1 'polypeptide(L)'
;GRVFLIGDAAHLFTPTGGLGYNTGVEDAVNLGWKLAALHHGQAPEALLGTYASERKPIAQRNTGYSRQFADSVGLLPATELLEQDSPAGEAERARASEHLNAHVRLEFNIPGVTFGGRYDGSPVIVSDGTTPPADHPNVYQPTATPGGRPPHAWMADGQSLFDRLGLGWSLLVLSPPEGPHGSVDHEVTALQAAAASRGVELQVVCLSEPGLLALYEAPLTLIRPDHIVAWRGQHANDATAVIDQVLGWQL
;
A
#
# COMPACT_ATOMS: atom_id res chain seq x y z
N GLY A 1 -19.29 15.83 -1.06
CA GLY A 1 -19.94 16.37 0.16
C GLY A 1 -18.93 16.42 1.30
N ARG A 2 -19.33 16.87 2.50
CA ARG A 2 -18.40 17.06 3.65
C ARG A 2 -18.51 15.97 4.74
N VAL A 3 -19.14 14.85 4.42
CA VAL A 3 -19.30 13.70 5.33
C VAL A 3 -18.65 12.49 4.66
N PHE A 4 -17.81 11.79 5.43
CA PHE A 4 -17.07 10.61 4.99
C PHE A 4 -17.37 9.46 5.95
N LEU A 5 -17.47 8.25 5.41
CA LEU A 5 -17.64 7.02 6.18
C LEU A 5 -16.35 6.21 6.07
N ILE A 6 -15.88 5.67 7.19
CA ILE A 6 -14.68 4.83 7.28
C ILE A 6 -14.97 3.57 8.11
N GLY A 7 -14.18 2.51 7.94
CA GLY A 7 -14.33 1.28 8.73
C GLY A 7 -15.71 0.62 8.56
N ASP A 8 -16.24 0.04 9.64
CA ASP A 8 -17.51 -0.70 9.63
C ASP A 8 -18.73 0.10 9.14
N ALA A 9 -18.68 1.44 9.23
CA ALA A 9 -19.72 2.30 8.67
C ALA A 9 -19.72 2.31 7.13
N ALA A 10 -18.61 1.94 6.50
CA ALA A 10 -18.42 1.90 5.05
C ALA A 10 -18.38 0.46 4.49
N HIS A 11 -17.84 -0.51 5.23
CA HIS A 11 -17.67 -1.88 4.76
C HIS A 11 -17.74 -2.89 5.91
N LEU A 12 -18.46 -3.99 5.71
CA LEU A 12 -18.63 -5.05 6.70
C LEU A 12 -17.89 -6.31 6.26
N PHE A 13 -17.25 -6.97 7.22
CA PHE A 13 -16.44 -8.16 7.00
C PHE A 13 -17.00 -9.37 7.73
N THR A 14 -16.79 -10.56 7.15
CA THR A 14 -16.68 -11.78 7.98
C THR A 14 -15.43 -11.67 8.84
N PRO A 15 -15.41 -12.19 10.08
CA PRO A 15 -14.24 -12.01 10.97
C PRO A 15 -12.98 -12.76 10.49
N THR A 16 -13.12 -13.69 9.54
CA THR A 16 -12.04 -14.50 8.96
C THR A 16 -10.97 -13.64 8.28
N GLY A 17 -9.72 -13.93 8.62
CA GLY A 17 -8.53 -13.20 8.20
C GLY A 17 -8.23 -11.93 9.00
N GLY A 18 -9.09 -11.49 9.93
CA GLY A 18 -8.82 -10.33 10.79
C GLY A 18 -8.70 -8.99 10.04
N LEU A 19 -9.41 -8.83 8.92
CA LEU A 19 -9.18 -7.75 7.97
C LEU A 19 -9.93 -6.44 8.27
N GLY A 20 -11.05 -6.50 8.99
CA GLY A 20 -11.94 -5.34 9.18
C GLY A 20 -11.27 -4.16 9.88
N TYR A 21 -10.71 -4.40 11.07
CA TYR A 21 -9.99 -3.37 11.84
C TYR A 21 -8.84 -2.74 11.05
N ASN A 22 -7.98 -3.56 10.43
CA ASN A 22 -6.83 -3.08 9.67
C ASN A 22 -7.26 -2.23 8.46
N THR A 23 -8.28 -2.66 7.71
CA THR A 23 -8.83 -1.90 6.59
C THR A 23 -9.40 -0.55 7.05
N GLY A 24 -10.08 -0.52 8.20
CA GLY A 24 -10.61 0.71 8.80
C GLY A 24 -9.53 1.67 9.28
N VAL A 25 -8.43 1.17 9.86
CA VAL A 25 -7.26 2.00 10.23
C VAL A 25 -6.65 2.64 8.98
N GLU A 26 -6.48 1.87 7.91
CA GLU A 26 -5.97 2.40 6.64
C GLU A 26 -6.90 3.45 6.00
N ASP A 27 -8.22 3.33 6.17
CA ASP A 27 -9.14 4.38 5.74
C ASP A 27 -8.88 5.69 6.48
N ALA A 28 -8.68 5.62 7.80
CA ALA A 28 -8.39 6.78 8.62
C ALA A 28 -7.04 7.40 8.25
N VAL A 29 -6.02 6.59 7.99
CA VAL A 29 -4.69 7.07 7.54
C VAL A 29 -4.80 7.75 6.16
N ASN A 30 -5.50 7.13 5.20
CA ASN A 30 -5.68 7.68 3.85
C ASN A 30 -6.48 8.98 3.85
N LEU A 31 -7.58 9.05 4.61
CA LEU A 31 -8.42 10.25 4.68
C LEU A 31 -7.77 11.36 5.51
N GLY A 32 -7.08 11.00 6.59
CA GLY A 32 -6.52 11.94 7.56
C GLY A 32 -5.55 12.95 6.94
N TRP A 33 -4.60 12.49 6.14
CA TRP A 33 -3.65 13.40 5.50
C TRP A 33 -4.30 14.30 4.45
N LYS A 34 -5.32 13.81 3.73
CA LYS A 34 -6.04 14.61 2.71
C LYS A 34 -6.86 15.72 3.36
N LEU A 35 -7.49 15.43 4.50
CA LEU A 35 -8.20 16.43 5.30
C LEU A 35 -7.22 17.49 5.85
N ALA A 36 -6.05 17.07 6.33
CA ALA A 36 -5.02 17.99 6.78
C ALA A 36 -4.51 18.88 5.64
N ALA A 37 -4.22 18.29 4.48
CA ALA A 37 -3.75 19.03 3.30
C ALA A 37 -4.79 20.08 2.84
N LEU A 38 -6.08 19.73 2.79
CA LEU A 38 -7.14 20.69 2.49
C LEU A 38 -7.22 21.80 3.55
N HIS A 39 -7.18 21.44 4.83
CA HIS A 39 -7.28 22.40 5.93
C HIS A 39 -6.14 23.42 5.92
N HIS A 40 -4.92 22.99 5.57
CA HIS A 40 -3.75 23.85 5.45
C HIS A 40 -3.65 24.59 4.10
N GLY A 41 -4.63 24.43 3.19
CA GLY A 41 -4.62 25.07 1.87
C GLY A 41 -3.56 24.50 0.91
N GLN A 42 -3.05 23.30 1.20
CA GLN A 42 -2.01 22.63 0.41
C GLN A 42 -2.56 21.82 -0.76
N ALA A 43 -3.86 21.49 -0.72
CA ALA A 43 -4.57 20.73 -1.73
C ALA A 43 -6.01 21.25 -1.92
N PRO A 44 -6.60 21.10 -3.11
CA PRO A 44 -8.00 21.48 -3.35
C PRO A 44 -8.98 20.46 -2.74
N GLU A 45 -10.25 20.87 -2.58
CA GLU A 45 -11.31 19.99 -2.06
C GLU A 45 -11.49 18.72 -2.93
N ALA A 46 -11.16 18.81 -4.22
CA ALA A 46 -11.21 17.67 -5.16
C ALA A 46 -10.31 16.50 -4.73
N LEU A 47 -9.21 16.74 -4.01
CA LEU A 47 -8.35 15.67 -3.47
C LEU A 47 -9.14 14.71 -2.58
N LEU A 48 -10.13 15.20 -1.82
CA LEU A 48 -10.95 14.34 -0.97
C LEU A 48 -11.79 13.33 -1.76
N GLY A 49 -12.11 13.63 -3.03
CA GLY A 49 -12.79 12.69 -3.93
C GLY A 49 -12.00 11.39 -4.15
N THR A 50 -10.67 11.47 -4.04
CA THR A 50 -9.78 10.32 -4.22
C THR A 50 -9.87 9.32 -3.07
N TYR A 51 -10.39 9.69 -1.90
CA TYR A 51 -10.59 8.75 -0.79
C TYR A 51 -11.43 7.55 -1.24
N ALA A 52 -12.58 7.81 -1.87
CA ALA A 52 -13.47 6.75 -2.30
C ALA A 52 -12.88 5.94 -3.46
N SER A 53 -12.21 6.58 -4.42
CA SER A 53 -11.58 5.88 -5.56
C SER A 53 -10.43 4.98 -5.13
N GLU A 54 -9.72 5.33 -4.06
CA GLU A 54 -8.60 4.55 -3.52
C GLU A 54 -9.06 3.46 -2.55
N ARG A 55 -9.94 3.78 -1.59
CA ARG A 55 -10.27 2.88 -0.48
C ARG A 55 -11.42 1.92 -0.77
N LYS A 56 -12.38 2.30 -1.62
CA LYS A 56 -13.50 1.39 -1.98
C LYS A 56 -13.01 0.12 -2.68
N PRO A 57 -12.11 0.18 -3.69
CA PRO A 57 -11.58 -1.04 -4.30
C PRO A 57 -10.83 -1.93 -3.30
N ILE A 58 -10.09 -1.35 -2.36
CA ILE A 58 -9.41 -2.12 -1.30
C ILE A 58 -10.40 -2.81 -0.36
N ALA A 59 -11.46 -2.10 0.06
CA ALA A 59 -12.51 -2.72 0.87
C ALA A 59 -13.19 -3.89 0.14
N GLN A 60 -13.49 -3.74 -1.15
CA GLN A 60 -14.06 -4.81 -1.98
C GLN A 60 -13.10 -5.99 -2.14
N ARG A 61 -11.82 -5.71 -2.39
CA ARG A 61 -10.76 -6.73 -2.44
C ARG A 61 -10.67 -7.52 -1.14
N ASN A 62 -10.54 -6.82 -0.01
CA ASN A 62 -10.33 -7.45 1.30
C ASN A 62 -11.59 -8.22 1.76
N THR A 63 -12.79 -7.69 1.53
CA THR A 63 -14.04 -8.41 1.83
C THR A 63 -14.19 -9.65 0.95
N GLY A 64 -13.74 -9.59 -0.31
CA GLY A 64 -13.65 -10.76 -1.20
C GLY A 64 -12.77 -11.87 -0.63
N TYR A 65 -11.56 -11.54 -0.18
CA TYR A 65 -10.67 -12.53 0.45
C TYR A 65 -11.26 -13.08 1.77
N SER A 66 -11.77 -12.21 2.64
CA SER A 66 -12.39 -12.64 3.90
C SER A 66 -13.53 -13.63 3.68
N ARG A 67 -14.39 -13.36 2.69
CA ARG A 67 -15.46 -14.27 2.28
C ARG A 67 -14.91 -15.61 1.81
N GLN A 68 -13.87 -15.62 0.96
CA GLN A 68 -13.27 -16.87 0.48
C GLN A 68 -12.72 -17.72 1.64
N PHE A 69 -12.12 -17.08 2.64
CA PHE A 69 -11.66 -17.77 3.85
C PHE A 69 -12.83 -18.34 4.66
N ALA A 70 -13.90 -17.56 4.87
CA ALA A 70 -15.10 -18.02 5.55
C ALA A 70 -15.76 -19.21 4.85
N ASP A 71 -15.94 -19.11 3.53
CA ASP A 71 -16.54 -20.17 2.72
C ASP A 71 -15.69 -21.44 2.77
N SER A 72 -14.35 -21.32 2.82
CA SER A 72 -13.46 -22.49 2.85
C SER A 72 -13.59 -23.37 4.11
N VAL A 73 -14.02 -22.82 5.26
CA VAL A 73 -14.34 -23.61 6.46
C VAL A 73 -15.83 -23.85 6.61
N GLY A 74 -16.65 -22.81 6.41
CA GLY A 74 -18.09 -22.87 6.64
C GLY A 74 -18.83 -23.82 5.70
N LEU A 75 -18.23 -24.17 4.55
CA LEU A 75 -18.80 -25.10 3.58
C LEU A 75 -18.21 -26.52 3.67
N LEU A 76 -17.29 -26.80 4.59
CA LEU A 76 -16.80 -28.17 4.80
C LEU A 76 -17.91 -29.01 5.45
N PRO A 77 -18.45 -30.05 4.79
CA PRO A 77 -19.51 -30.86 5.38
C PRO A 77 -18.95 -31.72 6.52
N ALA A 78 -19.51 -31.56 7.72
CA ALA A 78 -19.30 -32.50 8.82
C ALA A 78 -20.23 -33.71 8.62
N THR A 79 -19.65 -34.89 8.46
CA THR A 79 -20.40 -36.13 8.28
C THR A 79 -20.33 -36.98 9.54
N GLU A 80 -21.32 -37.84 9.76
CA GLU A 80 -21.34 -38.76 10.91
C GLU A 80 -20.13 -39.71 10.94
N LEU A 81 -19.46 -39.92 9.81
CA LEU A 81 -18.26 -40.75 9.69
C LEU A 81 -17.09 -40.19 10.54
N LEU A 82 -17.02 -38.87 10.75
CA LEU A 82 -15.96 -38.25 11.54
C LEU A 82 -15.88 -38.83 12.96
N GLU A 83 -17.03 -39.17 13.54
CA GLU A 83 -17.19 -39.67 14.91
C GLU A 83 -17.04 -41.20 15.02
N GLN A 84 -16.94 -41.92 13.90
CA GLN A 84 -16.88 -43.39 13.92
C GLN A 84 -15.46 -43.89 14.21
N ASP A 85 -15.35 -44.81 15.15
CA ASP A 85 -14.13 -45.60 15.39
C ASP A 85 -14.07 -46.77 14.40
N SER A 86 -13.76 -46.44 13.14
CA SER A 86 -13.68 -47.38 12.03
C SER A 86 -12.66 -46.91 10.99
N PRO A 87 -12.19 -47.80 10.09
CA PRO A 87 -11.31 -47.39 8.99
C PRO A 87 -11.92 -46.29 8.08
N ALA A 88 -13.25 -46.30 7.90
CA ALA A 88 -13.93 -45.26 7.14
C ALA A 88 -13.91 -43.90 7.87
N GLY A 89 -14.07 -43.91 9.20
CA GLY A 89 -13.94 -42.70 10.02
C GLY A 89 -12.51 -42.16 10.05
N GLU A 90 -11.50 -43.03 10.12
CA GLU A 90 -10.08 -42.63 9.99
C GLU A 90 -9.82 -41.93 8.65
N ALA A 91 -10.31 -42.49 7.54
CA ALA A 91 -10.18 -41.89 6.22
C ALA A 91 -10.89 -40.52 6.11
N GLU A 92 -12.09 -40.40 6.66
CA GLU A 92 -12.82 -39.12 6.66
C GLU A 92 -12.13 -38.05 7.51
N ARG A 93 -11.60 -38.42 8.68
CA ARG A 93 -10.77 -37.52 9.51
C ARG A 93 -9.49 -37.11 8.79
N ALA A 94 -8.85 -38.02 8.05
CA ALA A 94 -7.68 -37.68 7.24
C ALA A 94 -8.02 -36.68 6.12
N ARG A 95 -9.13 -36.87 5.41
CA ARG A 95 -9.63 -35.94 4.38
C ARG A 95 -9.94 -34.55 4.96
N ALA A 96 -10.66 -34.52 6.08
CA ALA A 96 -10.97 -33.26 6.78
C ALA A 96 -9.70 -32.57 7.28
N SER A 97 -8.73 -33.33 7.80
CA SER A 97 -7.42 -32.82 8.22
C SER A 97 -6.66 -32.17 7.07
N GLU A 98 -6.60 -32.81 5.89
CA GLU A 98 -5.94 -32.22 4.71
C GLU A 98 -6.58 -30.89 4.31
N HIS A 99 -7.92 -30.85 4.25
CA HIS A 99 -8.68 -29.65 3.92
C HIS A 99 -8.47 -28.51 4.93
N LEU A 100 -8.61 -28.79 6.22
CA LEU A 100 -8.45 -27.79 7.28
C LEU A 100 -7.00 -27.29 7.37
N ASN A 101 -6.00 -28.16 7.17
CA ASN A 101 -4.60 -27.74 7.10
C ASN A 101 -4.34 -26.83 5.88
N ALA A 102 -4.98 -27.09 4.74
CA ALA A 102 -4.90 -26.21 3.58
C ALA A 102 -5.53 -24.83 3.88
N HIS A 103 -6.72 -24.81 4.49
CA HIS A 103 -7.38 -23.58 4.93
C HIS A 103 -6.49 -22.74 5.86
N VAL A 104 -5.88 -23.36 6.88
CA VAL A 104 -5.02 -22.64 7.83
C VAL A 104 -3.87 -21.92 7.12
N ARG A 105 -3.27 -22.55 6.09
CA ARG A 105 -2.21 -21.92 5.30
C ARG A 105 -2.72 -20.74 4.48
N LEU A 106 -3.98 -20.77 4.03
CA LEU A 106 -4.60 -19.72 3.23
C LEU A 106 -5.06 -18.53 4.07
N GLU A 107 -5.57 -18.72 5.29
CA GLU A 107 -6.07 -17.62 6.12
C GLU A 107 -4.98 -16.96 6.97
N PHE A 108 -4.11 -17.74 7.60
CA PHE A 108 -3.22 -17.21 8.65
C PHE A 108 -1.88 -16.69 8.14
N ASN A 109 -1.54 -16.91 6.88
CA ASN A 109 -0.32 -16.40 6.26
C ASN A 109 -0.66 -15.60 4.99
N ILE A 110 -1.18 -14.38 5.17
CA ILE A 110 -1.75 -13.54 4.11
C ILE A 110 -0.98 -12.23 3.87
N PRO A 111 0.36 -12.26 3.67
CA PRO A 111 1.15 -11.04 3.53
C PRO A 111 0.73 -10.21 2.31
N GLY A 112 0.20 -10.84 1.26
CA GLY A 112 -0.31 -10.13 0.09
C GLY A 112 -1.58 -9.35 0.39
N VAL A 113 -2.46 -9.85 1.26
CA VAL A 113 -3.59 -9.04 1.75
C VAL A 113 -3.09 -7.84 2.56
N THR A 114 -2.14 -8.08 3.48
CA THR A 114 -1.62 -7.07 4.43
C THR A 114 -0.82 -5.97 3.75
N PHE A 115 0.02 -6.29 2.77
CA PHE A 115 0.97 -5.34 2.19
C PHE A 115 0.75 -5.05 0.71
N GLY A 116 -0.04 -5.87 0.01
CA GLY A 116 -0.28 -5.78 -1.42
C GLY A 116 -1.43 -4.86 -1.82
N GLY A 117 -1.97 -4.05 -0.91
CA GLY A 117 -2.96 -3.03 -1.25
C GLY A 117 -2.38 -1.99 -2.21
N ARG A 118 -3.15 -1.66 -3.25
CA ARG A 118 -2.73 -0.72 -4.31
C ARG A 118 -3.84 0.24 -4.72
N TYR A 119 -3.44 1.47 -5.05
CA TYR A 119 -4.30 2.55 -5.54
C TYR A 119 -4.21 2.73 -7.05
N ASP A 120 -4.22 1.60 -7.78
CA ASP A 120 -4.12 1.59 -9.23
C ASP A 120 -5.29 2.36 -9.86
N GLY A 121 -4.97 3.30 -10.77
CA GLY A 121 -5.96 4.17 -11.41
C GLY A 121 -6.39 5.39 -10.58
N SER A 122 -5.83 5.60 -9.39
CA SER A 122 -6.03 6.86 -8.67
C SER A 122 -5.42 8.03 -9.47
N PRO A 123 -6.14 9.16 -9.65
CA PRO A 123 -5.66 10.27 -10.45
C PRO A 123 -4.50 11.04 -9.79
N VAL A 124 -4.25 10.81 -8.49
CA VAL A 124 -3.14 11.41 -7.72
C VAL A 124 -1.96 10.45 -7.53
N ILE A 125 -1.92 9.38 -8.34
CA ILE A 125 -0.76 8.50 -8.52
C ILE A 125 -0.24 8.72 -9.94
N VAL A 126 1.02 9.12 -10.06
CA VAL A 126 1.68 9.32 -11.35
C VAL A 126 2.25 7.98 -11.81
N SER A 127 1.58 7.37 -12.79
CA SER A 127 2.05 6.11 -13.39
C SER A 127 3.34 6.32 -14.18
N ASP A 128 4.28 5.39 -14.02
CA ASP A 128 5.51 5.29 -14.82
C ASP A 128 5.39 4.23 -15.95
N GLY A 129 4.17 3.70 -16.17
CA GLY A 129 3.89 2.64 -17.14
C GLY A 129 4.32 1.23 -16.72
N THR A 130 4.90 1.06 -15.53
CA THR A 130 5.28 -0.28 -15.04
C THR A 130 4.06 -1.08 -14.59
N THR A 131 4.13 -2.40 -14.76
CA THR A 131 3.06 -3.32 -14.35
C THR A 131 3.37 -3.86 -12.95
N PRO A 132 2.47 -3.72 -11.98
CA PRO A 132 2.70 -4.25 -10.64
C PRO A 132 2.63 -5.78 -10.62
N PRO A 133 3.20 -6.43 -9.59
CA PRO A 133 3.04 -7.86 -9.34
C PRO A 133 1.57 -8.28 -9.26
N ALA A 134 1.31 -9.55 -9.57
CA ALA A 134 -0.03 -10.12 -9.45
C ALA A 134 -0.53 -10.08 -8.01
N ASP A 135 -1.81 -9.74 -7.83
CA ASP A 135 -2.43 -9.69 -6.52
C ASP A 135 -2.86 -11.09 -6.06
N HIS A 136 -2.26 -11.54 -4.96
CA HIS A 136 -2.56 -12.83 -4.33
C HIS A 136 -2.62 -12.66 -2.82
N PRO A 137 -3.51 -13.36 -2.10
CA PRO A 137 -3.64 -13.16 -0.65
C PRO A 137 -2.38 -13.60 0.12
N ASN A 138 -1.77 -14.72 -0.27
CA ASN A 138 -0.66 -15.34 0.47
C ASN A 138 0.74 -14.98 -0.05
N VAL A 139 0.84 -14.18 -1.11
CA VAL A 139 2.12 -13.81 -1.73
C VAL A 139 2.23 -12.30 -1.77
N TYR A 140 3.28 -11.77 -1.15
CA TYR A 140 3.66 -10.37 -1.27
C TYR A 140 5.00 -10.27 -1.95
N GLN A 141 5.03 -9.57 -3.08
CA GLN A 141 6.26 -9.18 -3.76
C GLN A 141 6.49 -7.68 -3.54
N PRO A 142 7.52 -7.28 -2.78
CA PRO A 142 7.85 -5.87 -2.59
C PRO A 142 8.15 -5.20 -3.93
N THR A 143 7.57 -4.02 -4.16
CA THR A 143 7.82 -3.21 -5.35
C THR A 143 7.59 -1.74 -5.02
N ALA A 144 8.34 -0.84 -5.65
CA ALA A 144 8.09 0.60 -5.58
C ALA A 144 7.19 1.11 -6.73
N THR A 145 6.53 0.21 -7.48
CA THR A 145 5.56 0.61 -8.51
C THR A 145 4.52 1.58 -7.92
N PRO A 146 4.34 2.79 -8.50
CA PRO A 146 3.43 3.81 -7.98
C PRO A 146 2.03 3.26 -7.66
N GLY A 147 1.44 3.73 -6.57
CA GLY A 147 0.16 3.27 -6.04
C GLY A 147 0.26 2.19 -4.96
N GLY A 148 1.43 1.57 -4.77
CA GLY A 148 1.68 0.59 -3.71
C GLY A 148 2.40 1.16 -2.49
N ARG A 149 2.46 0.35 -1.43
CA ARG A 149 3.31 0.60 -0.24
C ARG A 149 4.79 0.60 -0.66
N PRO A 150 5.63 1.57 -0.20
CA PRO A 150 7.05 1.55 -0.47
C PRO A 150 7.68 0.28 0.12
N PRO A 151 8.54 -0.42 -0.63
CA PRO A 151 9.13 -1.66 -0.15
C PRO A 151 10.11 -1.38 1.01
N HIS A 152 10.02 -2.20 2.05
CA HIS A 152 10.87 -2.10 3.24
C HIS A 152 12.31 -2.54 2.94
N ALA A 153 13.27 -1.90 3.61
CA ALA A 153 14.65 -2.35 3.69
C ALA A 153 15.24 -2.00 5.06
N TRP A 154 16.21 -2.80 5.51
CA TRP A 154 17.03 -2.50 6.68
C TRP A 154 18.24 -1.67 6.27
N MET A 155 18.53 -0.62 7.02
CA MET A 155 19.75 0.19 6.85
C MET A 155 20.93 -0.49 7.55
N ALA A 156 22.16 -0.12 7.21
CA ALA A 156 23.37 -0.69 7.79
C ALA A 156 23.48 -0.49 9.32
N ASP A 157 22.85 0.56 9.85
CA ASP A 157 22.76 0.84 11.29
C ASP A 157 21.64 0.08 12.02
N GLY A 158 20.91 -0.80 11.31
CA GLY A 158 19.84 -1.61 11.87
C GLY A 158 18.49 -0.90 12.00
N GLN A 159 18.35 0.33 11.50
CA GLN A 159 17.05 1.02 11.49
C GLN A 159 16.22 0.65 10.24
N SER A 160 14.89 0.69 10.36
CA SER A 160 13.99 0.47 9.23
C SER A 160 14.01 1.69 8.32
N LEU A 161 13.84 1.47 7.00
CA LEU A 161 13.57 2.56 6.06
C LEU A 161 12.38 3.42 6.52
N PHE A 162 11.34 2.81 7.10
CA PHE A 162 10.15 3.55 7.54
C PHE A 162 10.44 4.50 8.70
N ASP A 163 11.49 4.25 9.50
CA ASP A 163 11.91 5.16 10.57
C ASP A 163 12.66 6.39 10.03
N ARG A 164 13.04 6.38 8.75
CA ARG A 164 13.67 7.50 8.03
C ARG A 164 12.65 8.38 7.32
N LEU A 165 11.49 7.82 6.99
CA LEU A 165 10.41 8.55 6.31
C LEU A 165 9.75 9.53 7.28
N GLY A 166 9.25 10.63 6.73
CA GLY A 166 8.49 11.63 7.48
C GLY A 166 7.05 11.24 7.72
N LEU A 167 6.41 11.93 8.66
CA LEU A 167 4.96 11.89 8.85
C LEU A 167 4.19 12.63 7.72
N GLY A 168 4.89 13.50 7.00
CA GLY A 168 4.40 14.22 5.83
C GLY A 168 4.89 13.60 4.52
N TRP A 169 5.08 14.43 3.50
CA TRP A 169 5.64 13.98 2.22
C TRP A 169 7.13 13.72 2.35
N SER A 170 7.59 12.59 1.80
CA SER A 170 9.01 12.24 1.73
C SER A 170 9.47 12.10 0.28
N LEU A 171 10.63 12.66 -0.04
CA LEU A 171 11.35 12.39 -1.27
C LEU A 171 12.54 11.50 -0.95
N LEU A 172 12.41 10.22 -1.29
CA LEU A 172 13.51 9.27 -1.20
C LEU A 172 14.44 9.48 -2.39
N VAL A 173 15.72 9.71 -2.08
CA VAL A 173 16.81 9.93 -3.03
C VAL A 173 17.83 8.81 -2.87
N LEU A 174 17.97 7.99 -3.91
CA LEU A 174 18.89 6.86 -3.94
C LEU A 174 20.09 7.24 -4.81
N SER A 175 21.22 7.47 -4.14
CA SER A 175 22.48 7.80 -4.81
C SER A 175 23.27 6.53 -5.12
N PRO A 176 23.90 6.42 -6.31
CA PRO A 176 24.99 5.49 -6.47
C PRO A 176 26.16 5.87 -5.53
N PRO A 177 26.90 4.91 -4.98
CA PRO A 177 28.01 5.18 -4.05
C PRO A 177 29.13 6.05 -4.67
N GLU A 178 29.28 6.03 -6.00
CA GLU A 178 30.31 6.78 -6.73
C GLU A 178 29.71 7.35 -8.03
N GLY A 179 29.23 8.60 -8.01
CA GLY A 179 28.74 9.29 -9.21
C GLY A 179 28.50 10.79 -8.97
N PRO A 180 28.58 11.63 -10.01
CA PRO A 180 28.33 13.06 -9.86
C PRO A 180 26.86 13.33 -9.51
N HIS A 181 26.60 13.99 -8.37
CA HIS A 181 25.26 14.29 -7.87
C HIS A 181 24.51 15.39 -8.64
N GLY A 182 25.20 16.11 -9.53
CA GLY A 182 24.69 17.39 -10.08
C GLY A 182 23.33 17.33 -10.81
N SER A 183 22.98 16.21 -11.45
CA SER A 183 21.64 16.08 -12.06
C SER A 183 20.55 15.77 -11.04
N VAL A 184 20.83 14.91 -10.06
CA VAL A 184 19.90 14.54 -8.99
C VAL A 184 19.63 15.74 -8.07
N ASP A 185 20.67 16.50 -7.72
CA ASP A 185 20.54 17.71 -6.88
C ASP A 185 19.60 18.76 -7.51
N HIS A 186 19.68 18.91 -8.83
CA HIS A 186 18.79 19.80 -9.58
C HIS A 186 17.32 19.34 -9.51
N GLU A 187 17.06 18.04 -9.72
CA GLU A 187 15.71 17.47 -9.62
C GLU A 187 15.13 17.58 -8.20
N VAL A 188 15.95 17.29 -7.17
CA VAL A 188 15.56 17.44 -5.76
C VAL A 188 15.18 18.87 -5.45
N THR A 189 16.01 19.83 -5.88
CA THR A 189 15.74 21.26 -5.67
C THR A 189 14.45 21.68 -6.37
N ALA A 190 14.22 21.23 -7.61
CA ALA A 190 13.02 21.54 -8.37
C ALA A 190 11.74 20.97 -7.71
N LEU A 191 11.78 19.72 -7.24
CA LEU A 191 10.66 19.09 -6.54
C LEU A 191 10.37 19.76 -5.19
N GLN A 192 11.40 20.10 -4.42
CA GLN A 192 11.23 20.84 -3.16
C GLN A 192 10.64 22.23 -3.40
N ALA A 193 11.11 22.96 -4.42
CA ALA A 193 10.60 24.28 -4.76
C ALA A 193 9.12 24.21 -5.21
N ALA A 194 8.77 23.22 -6.03
CA ALA A 194 7.40 22.98 -6.46
C ALA A 194 6.48 22.64 -5.26
N ALA A 195 6.90 21.75 -4.36
CA ALA A 195 6.16 21.42 -3.14
C ALA A 195 5.99 22.64 -2.22
N ALA A 196 7.06 23.41 -2.01
CA ALA A 196 7.05 24.62 -1.19
C ALA A 196 6.10 25.69 -1.76
N SER A 197 5.99 25.80 -3.09
CA SER A 197 5.01 26.70 -3.73
C SER A 197 3.56 26.34 -3.43
N ARG A 198 3.30 25.08 -3.06
CA ARG A 198 2.01 24.56 -2.58
C ARG A 198 1.91 24.53 -1.05
N GLY A 199 2.86 25.13 -0.33
CA GLY A 199 2.90 25.13 1.13
C GLY A 199 3.18 23.76 1.75
N VAL A 200 3.72 22.80 0.97
CA VAL A 200 4.09 21.46 1.42
C VAL A 200 5.59 21.41 1.68
N GLU A 201 5.97 20.98 2.88
CA GLU A 201 7.35 20.63 3.19
C GLU A 201 7.63 19.20 2.73
N LEU A 202 8.71 19.03 1.97
CA LEU A 202 9.15 17.74 1.44
C LEU A 202 10.40 17.29 2.20
N GLN A 203 10.27 16.24 3.00
CA GLN A 203 11.40 15.66 3.71
C GLN A 203 12.26 14.86 2.73
N VAL A 204 13.49 15.34 2.48
CA VAL A 204 14.44 14.65 1.61
C VAL A 204 15.20 13.61 2.42
N VAL A 205 15.14 12.35 1.96
CA VAL A 205 15.78 11.21 2.59
C VAL A 205 16.80 10.62 1.61
N CYS A 206 18.08 10.89 1.84
CA CYS A 206 19.16 10.41 0.98
C CYS A 206 19.73 9.08 1.52
N LEU A 207 19.70 8.03 0.72
CA LEU A 207 20.23 6.71 1.06
C LEU A 207 21.14 6.16 -0.05
N SER A 208 22.13 5.36 0.35
CA SER A 208 23.10 4.73 -0.55
C SER A 208 23.22 3.23 -0.31
N GLU A 209 22.27 2.62 0.42
CA GLU A 209 22.31 1.20 0.75
C GLU A 209 22.29 0.32 -0.52
N PRO A 210 23.18 -0.70 -0.60
CA PRO A 210 23.22 -1.60 -1.74
C PRO A 210 21.86 -2.25 -2.01
N GLY A 211 21.45 -2.29 -3.28
CA GLY A 211 20.20 -2.93 -3.70
C GLY A 211 18.95 -2.08 -3.57
N LEU A 212 18.96 -0.94 -2.86
CA LEU A 212 17.79 -0.05 -2.81
C LEU A 212 17.42 0.47 -4.20
N LEU A 213 18.39 0.89 -5.00
CA LEU A 213 18.13 1.37 -6.37
C LEU A 213 17.52 0.26 -7.25
N ALA A 214 17.92 -1.00 -7.06
CA ALA A 214 17.33 -2.13 -7.78
C ALA A 214 15.91 -2.45 -7.29
N LEU A 215 15.64 -2.29 -5.99
CA LEU A 215 14.33 -2.51 -5.38
C LEU A 215 13.32 -1.41 -5.74
N TYR A 216 13.78 -0.17 -5.83
CA TYR A 216 12.96 0.99 -6.17
C TYR A 216 12.92 1.27 -7.68
N GLU A 217 13.87 0.73 -8.44
CA GLU A 217 14.02 0.85 -9.90
C GLU A 217 14.14 2.30 -10.42
N ALA A 218 14.26 3.28 -9.53
CA ALA A 218 14.41 4.69 -9.83
C ALA A 218 15.18 5.40 -8.70
N PRO A 219 15.98 6.42 -9.00
CA PRO A 219 16.75 7.15 -8.00
C PRO A 219 15.91 8.14 -7.17
N LEU A 220 14.75 8.56 -7.67
CA LEU A 220 13.86 9.48 -6.96
C LEU A 220 12.50 8.81 -6.76
N THR A 221 11.94 8.91 -5.55
CA THR A 221 10.62 8.38 -5.24
C THR A 221 9.89 9.32 -4.28
N LEU A 222 8.72 9.81 -4.68
CA LEU A 222 7.82 10.59 -3.83
C LEU A 222 6.89 9.64 -3.06
N ILE A 223 6.92 9.74 -1.75
CA ILE A 223 6.13 8.92 -0.82
C ILE A 223 5.16 9.84 -0.08
N ARG A 224 3.88 9.48 -0.13
CA ARG A 224 2.79 10.19 0.54
C ARG A 224 2.85 10.08 2.07
N PRO A 225 2.16 10.97 2.79
CA PRO A 225 1.98 10.87 4.24
C PRO A 225 1.33 9.57 4.72
N ASP A 226 0.57 8.87 3.87
CA ASP A 226 0.00 7.54 4.16
C ASP A 226 0.89 6.37 3.74
N HIS A 227 2.17 6.64 3.44
CA HIS A 227 3.15 5.67 2.98
C HIS A 227 2.71 4.91 1.72
N ILE A 228 2.35 5.67 0.70
CA ILE A 228 2.11 5.16 -0.66
C ILE A 228 3.05 5.86 -1.62
N VAL A 229 3.68 5.08 -2.52
CA VAL A 229 4.49 5.65 -3.59
C VAL A 229 3.57 6.39 -4.55
N ALA A 230 3.68 7.72 -4.61
CA ALA A 230 2.87 8.54 -5.52
C ALA A 230 3.51 8.69 -6.89
N TRP A 231 4.84 8.67 -6.95
CA TRP A 231 5.63 8.82 -8.17
C TRP A 231 7.03 8.28 -7.91
N ARG A 232 7.69 7.77 -8.97
CA ARG A 232 9.13 7.51 -8.99
C ARG A 232 9.68 7.84 -10.37
N GLY A 233 10.97 8.17 -10.46
CA GLY A 233 11.60 8.44 -11.74
C GLY A 233 13.07 8.80 -11.64
N GLN A 234 13.73 8.88 -12.79
CA GLN A 234 15.10 9.38 -12.89
C GLN A 234 15.15 10.91 -12.95
N HIS A 235 14.17 11.50 -13.63
CA HIS A 235 13.98 12.93 -13.82
C HIS A 235 12.50 13.24 -13.67
N ALA A 236 12.16 14.32 -12.97
CA ALA A 236 10.78 14.78 -12.93
C ALA A 236 10.32 15.32 -14.28
N ASN A 237 11.26 15.87 -15.08
CA ASN A 237 11.05 16.62 -16.34
C ASN A 237 10.21 17.91 -16.16
N ASP A 238 9.11 17.83 -15.41
CA ASP A 238 8.31 18.94 -14.91
C ASP A 238 7.93 18.66 -13.45
N ALA A 239 8.75 19.17 -12.53
CA ALA A 239 8.53 19.02 -11.09
C ALA A 239 7.21 19.64 -10.62
N THR A 240 6.75 20.73 -11.25
CA THR A 240 5.49 21.38 -10.88
C THR A 240 4.31 20.52 -11.27
N ALA A 241 4.32 19.96 -12.49
CA ALA A 241 3.26 19.05 -12.92
C ALA A 241 3.18 17.79 -12.04
N VAL A 242 4.32 17.20 -11.66
CA VAL A 242 4.34 16.04 -10.74
C VAL A 242 3.73 16.40 -9.39
N ILE A 243 4.18 17.49 -8.76
CA ILE A 243 3.66 17.93 -7.45
C ILE A 243 2.17 18.29 -7.52
N ASP A 244 1.76 19.02 -8.56
CA ASP A 244 0.36 19.40 -8.76
C ASP A 244 -0.54 18.18 -8.93
N GLN A 245 -0.09 17.16 -9.66
CA GLN A 245 -0.85 15.93 -9.82
C GLN A 245 -0.98 15.17 -8.49
N VAL A 246 0.11 14.93 -7.77
CA VAL A 246 0.05 14.12 -6.53
C VAL A 246 -0.68 14.82 -5.37
N LEU A 247 -0.78 16.15 -5.41
CA LEU A 247 -1.59 16.95 -4.49
C LEU A 247 -3.04 17.18 -4.99
N GLY A 248 -3.37 16.73 -6.19
CA GLY A 248 -4.72 16.81 -6.76
C GLY A 248 -5.12 18.16 -7.32
N TRP A 249 -4.18 19.05 -7.64
CA TRP A 249 -4.43 20.36 -8.28
C TRP A 249 -4.90 20.25 -9.73
N GLN A 250 -4.80 19.07 -10.33
CA GLN A 250 -5.23 18.77 -11.70
C GLN A 250 -6.57 18.02 -11.78
N LEU A 251 -7.25 17.81 -10.65
CA LEU A 251 -8.53 17.08 -10.55
C LEU A 251 -9.75 17.92 -10.96
#